data_AF-A0ABC9SIN3-F1
#
_entry.id   AF-A0ABC9SIN3-F1
#
_cell.length_a   1.000
_cell.length_b   1.000
_cell.length_c   1.000
_cell.angle_alpha   90.00
_cell.angle_beta   90.00
_cell.angle_gamma   90.00
#
_symmetry.space_group_name_H-M   'P 1'
#
loop_
_entity.id
_entity.type
_entity.pdbx_description
1 polymer ?
#
loop_
_entity_poly.entity_id
_entity_poly.type
_entity_poly.pdbx_seq_one_letter_code
_entity_poly.pdbx_strand_id
1 'polypeptide(L)'
;MGLGLDGFRNCESSQRGSLTGKNPTDRTKLGVKRHILTDGNGIPLAITLTGANVHDKHGVKDTLNSILIFSGKKEKTKTPLFR
;
A
#
# COMPACT_ATOMS: atom_id res chain seq x y z
N MET A 1 29.02 23.62 31.12
CA MET A 1 27.67 24.01 31.55
C MET A 1 26.98 24.60 30.32
N GLY A 2 25.94 24.06 29.72
CA GLY A 2 25.13 22.88 30.00
C GLY A 2 24.71 22.24 28.67
N LEU A 3 24.42 20.94 28.76
CA LEU A 3 23.82 20.12 27.72
C LEU A 3 22.32 20.47 27.66
N GLY A 4 21.77 20.65 26.45
CA GLY A 4 20.35 20.90 26.22
C GLY A 4 19.98 20.59 24.77
N LEU A 5 20.19 19.33 24.38
CA LEU A 5 19.72 18.74 23.12
C LEU A 5 18.35 18.11 23.38
N ASP A 6 17.33 18.92 23.62
CA ASP A 6 15.95 18.51 23.87
C ASP A 6 14.99 19.16 22.87
N GLY A 7 15.43 19.22 21.61
CA GLY A 7 14.51 19.33 20.47
C GLY A 7 14.02 17.94 20.08
N PHE A 8 12.79 17.59 20.47
CA PHE A 8 12.02 16.39 20.09
C PHE A 8 12.51 15.64 18.83
N ARG A 9 13.46 14.70 18.98
CA ARG A 9 13.86 13.75 17.94
C ARG A 9 12.87 12.59 17.87
N ASN A 10 11.59 12.89 17.65
CA ASN A 10 10.52 11.88 17.51
C ASN A 10 10.15 11.58 16.04
N CYS A 11 10.80 12.21 15.07
CA CYS A 11 10.52 12.00 13.64
C CYS A 11 11.54 11.10 12.93
N GLU A 12 12.23 10.21 13.65
CA GLU A 12 12.85 9.07 12.99
C GLU A 12 11.72 8.06 12.73
N SER A 13 11.18 8.03 11.51
CA SER A 13 10.39 6.86 11.07
C SER A 13 11.31 5.65 11.23
N SER A 14 10.98 4.77 12.18
CA SER A 14 11.88 3.82 12.83
C SER A 14 12.49 2.75 11.92
N GLN A 15 12.11 2.69 10.64
CA GLN A 15 12.78 1.94 9.58
C GLN A 15 12.43 2.56 8.22
N ARG A 16 13.46 2.84 7.40
CA ARG A 16 13.27 3.32 6.03
C ARG A 16 13.04 2.13 5.12
N GLY A 17 11.80 1.87 4.73
CA GLY A 17 11.50 0.93 3.64
C GLY A 17 12.01 1.48 2.31
N SER A 18 12.47 0.63 1.41
CA SER A 18 12.93 1.05 0.06
C SER A 18 11.86 1.80 -0.74
N LEU A 19 10.58 1.54 -0.44
CA LEU A 19 9.42 2.18 -1.07
C LEU A 19 8.91 3.41 -0.32
N THR A 20 9.66 3.94 0.65
CA THR A 20 9.31 5.16 1.39
C THR A 20 9.94 6.40 0.75
N GLY A 21 9.24 7.54 0.80
CA GLY A 21 9.70 8.81 0.24
C GLY A 21 9.44 9.98 1.18
N LYS A 22 10.13 11.11 0.98
CA LYS A 22 9.90 12.35 1.74
C LYS A 22 8.42 12.74 1.63
N ASN A 23 7.75 12.95 2.76
CA ASN A 23 6.37 13.43 2.73
C ASN A 23 6.35 14.95 2.47
N PRO A 24 5.61 15.46 1.46
CA PRO A 24 5.58 16.89 1.18
C PRO A 24 4.98 17.73 2.31
N THR A 25 4.03 17.18 3.09
CA THR A 25 3.33 17.92 4.17
C THR A 25 4.07 17.88 5.51
N ASP A 26 4.76 16.78 5.81
CA ASP A 26 5.53 16.60 7.04
C ASP A 26 6.97 16.25 6.67
N ARG A 27 7.79 17.28 6.48
CA ARG A 27 9.14 17.17 5.89
C ARG A 27 10.11 16.36 6.73
N THR A 28 9.79 16.15 8.01
CA THR A 28 10.60 15.38 8.95
C THR A 28 10.26 13.89 8.89
N LYS A 29 9.11 13.50 8.32
CA LYS A 29 8.67 12.10 8.21
C LYS A 29 8.77 11.56 6.79
N LEU A 30 9.08 10.27 6.71
CA LEU A 30 8.92 9.49 5.49
C LEU A 30 7.50 8.93 5.42
N GLY A 31 6.98 8.82 4.20
CA GLY A 31 5.65 8.27 3.94
C GLY A 31 5.58 7.46 2.66
N VAL A 32 4.40 6.89 2.43
CA VAL A 32 4.06 6.10 1.24
C VAL A 32 2.72 6.55 0.68
N LYS A 33 2.51 6.27 -0.61
CA LYS A 33 1.23 6.33 -1.32
C LYS A 33 0.79 4.90 -1.63
N ARG A 34 -0.51 4.64 -1.45
CA ARG A 34 -1.14 3.34 -1.75
C ARG A 34 -1.95 3.48 -3.03
N HIS A 35 -1.60 2.71 -4.05
CA HIS A 35 -2.39 2.60 -5.28
C HIS A 35 -3.25 1.36 -5.16
N ILE A 36 -4.57 1.52 -5.21
CA ILE A 36 -5.54 0.43 -5.07
C ILE A 36 -6.39 0.41 -6.32
N LEU A 37 -6.35 -0.70 -7.05
CA LEU A 37 -7.24 -0.96 -8.19
C LEU A 37 -8.41 -1.80 -7.70
N THR A 38 -9.64 -1.34 -7.92
CA THR A 38 -10.87 -2.03 -7.52
C THR A 38 -11.76 -2.33 -8.72
N ASP A 39 -12.60 -3.36 -8.62
CA ASP A 39 -13.71 -3.59 -9.55
C ASP A 39 -14.90 -2.65 -9.26
N GLY A 40 -16.00 -2.79 -10.03
CA GLY A 40 -17.23 -2.02 -9.81
C GLY A 40 -17.99 -2.33 -8.52
N ASN A 41 -17.70 -3.47 -7.88
CA ASN A 41 -18.27 -3.88 -6.59
C ASN A 41 -17.40 -3.47 -5.40
N GLY A 42 -16.24 -2.83 -5.64
CA GLY A 42 -15.29 -2.44 -4.61
C GLY A 42 -14.31 -3.54 -4.20
N ILE A 43 -14.22 -4.64 -4.94
CA ILE A 43 -13.25 -5.73 -4.69
C ILE A 43 -11.87 -5.27 -5.14
N PRO A 44 -10.85 -5.26 -4.26
CA PRO A 44 -9.49 -4.90 -4.65
C PRO A 44 -8.87 -5.98 -5.55
N LEU A 45 -8.51 -5.57 -6.76
CA LEU A 45 -7.83 -6.39 -7.78
C LEU A 45 -6.31 -6.28 -7.67
N ALA A 46 -5.77 -5.12 -7.29
CA ALA A 46 -4.33 -4.93 -7.12
C ALA A 46 -4.03 -3.86 -6.06
N ILE A 47 -2.91 -4.01 -5.35
CA ILE A 47 -2.40 -3.03 -4.39
C ILE A 47 -0.90 -2.86 -4.62
N THR A 48 -0.45 -1.62 -4.87
CA THR A 48 0.98 -1.29 -4.95
C THR A 48 1.31 -0.08 -4.09
N LEU A 49 2.59 0.07 -3.76
CA LEU A 49 3.10 1.12 -2.88
C LEU A 49 4.19 1.91 -3.59
N THR A 50 4.16 3.23 -3.45
CA THR A 50 5.25 4.12 -3.88
C THR A 50 5.60 5.11 -2.78
N GLY A 51 6.75 5.78 -2.89
CA GLY A 51 7.12 6.83 -1.96
C GLY A 51 6.11 7.99 -1.97
N ALA A 52 5.98 8.69 -0.84
CA ALA A 52 5.00 9.77 -0.67
C ALA A 52 5.10 10.90 -1.73
N ASN A 53 6.29 11.22 -2.22
CA ASN A 53 6.52 12.26 -3.22
C ASN A 53 6.63 11.74 -4.67
N VAL A 54 6.19 10.51 -4.94
CA VAL A 54 6.13 9.98 -6.31
C VAL A 54 4.78 10.39 -6.92
N HIS A 55 4.80 10.84 -8.18
CA HIS A 55 3.56 11.17 -8.90
C HIS A 55 2.79 9.89 -9.24
N ASP A 56 1.47 9.91 -9.08
CA ASP A 56 0.65 8.69 -9.15
C ASP A 56 0.64 8.06 -10.54
N LYS A 57 0.88 8.85 -11.61
CA LYS A 57 1.04 8.35 -12.98
C LYS A 57 2.11 7.26 -13.13
N HIS A 58 3.13 7.27 -12.27
CA HIS A 58 4.21 6.29 -12.32
C HIS A 58 3.80 4.94 -11.72
N GLY A 59 2.83 4.91 -10.80
CA GLY A 59 2.35 3.67 -10.17
C GLY A 59 1.33 2.89 -11.00
N VAL A 60 0.80 3.49 -12.08
CA VAL A 60 -0.29 2.89 -12.89
C VAL A 60 0.16 1.57 -13.52
N LYS A 61 1.32 1.56 -14.20
CA LYS A 61 1.84 0.37 -14.86
C LYS A 61 2.06 -0.78 -13.88
N ASP A 62 2.68 -0.49 -12.75
CA ASP A 62 2.97 -1.48 -11.72
C ASP A 62 1.68 -2.03 -11.09
N THR A 63 0.66 -1.18 -10.92
CA THR A 63 -0.64 -1.59 -10.38
C THR A 63 -1.39 -2.50 -11.36
N LEU A 64 -1.39 -2.19 -12.65
CA LEU A 64 -2.03 -3.03 -13.67
C LEU A 64 -1.33 -4.40 -13.82
N ASN A 65 -0.02 -4.45 -13.68
CA ASN A 65 0.73 -5.72 -13.71
C ASN A 65 0.51 -6.56 -12.44
N SER A 66 0.05 -5.95 -11.35
CA SER A 66 -0.15 -6.62 -10.05
C SER A 66 -1.57 -7.14 -9.85
N ILE A 67 -2.36 -7.29 -10.92
CA ILE A 67 -3.73 -7.80 -10.84
C ILE A 67 -3.74 -9.24 -10.32
N LEU A 68 -4.42 -9.42 -9.20
CA LEU A 68 -4.69 -10.70 -8.57
C LEU A 68 -5.74 -11.45 -9.40
N ILE A 69 -5.32 -12.53 -10.07
CA ILE A 69 -6.24 -13.42 -10.76
C ILE A 69 -6.79 -14.43 -9.75
N PHE A 70 -7.97 -14.15 -9.19
CA PHE A 70 -8.71 -15.13 -8.40
C PHE A 70 -9.39 -16.15 -9.32
N SER A 71 -8.66 -17.21 -9.68
CA SER A 71 -9.28 -18.37 -10.34
C SER A 71 -10.09 -19.13 -9.29
N GLY A 72 -11.35 -18.74 -9.10
CA GLY A 72 -12.28 -19.44 -8.23
C GLY A 72 -12.46 -20.88 -8.69
N LYS A 73 -11.87 -21.84 -7.98
CA LYS A 73 -12.32 -23.23 -8.07
C LYS A 73 -13.73 -23.26 -7.49
N LYS A 74 -14.75 -23.32 -8.37
CA LYS A 74 -16.11 -23.64 -7.95
C LYS A 74 -16.11 -25.10 -7.52
N GLU A 75 -15.96 -25.36 -6.23
CA GLU A 75 -16.30 -26.66 -5.69
C GLU A 75 -17.80 -26.86 -5.94
N LYS A 76 -18.15 -27.81 -6.80
CA LYS A 76 -19.55 -28.22 -6.99
C LYS A 76 -19.96 -28.89 -5.69
N THR A 77 -20.68 -28.17 -4.83
CA THR A 77 -21.36 -28.77 -3.69
C THR A 77 -22.30 -29.84 -4.22
N LYS A 78 -22.03 -31.10 -3.84
CA LYS A 78 -22.90 -32.24 -4.18
C LYS A 78 -24.23 -31.99 -3.49
N THR A 79 -25.27 -31.63 -4.24
CA THR A 79 -26.64 -31.61 -3.72
C THR A 79 -26.95 -33.03 -3.25
N PRO A 80 -27.29 -33.26 -1.97
CA PRO A 80 -27.75 -34.58 -1.58
C PRO A 80 -29.14 -34.74 -2.19
N LEU A 81 -29.23 -35.55 -3.24
CA LEU A 81 -30.50 -36.08 -3.74
C LEU A 81 -31.04 -37.02 -2.65
N PHE A 82 -31.69 -36.47 -1.65
CA PHE A 82 -32.66 -37.23 -0.87
C PHE A 82 -33.94 -37.26 -1.70
N ARG A 83 -34.13 -38.40 -2.37
CA ARG A 83 -35.42 -38.86 -2.91
C ARG A 83 -36.10 -39.75 -1.89
#